data_AF-A0A9E2HZ77-F1
#
_entry.id   AF-A0A9E2HZ77-F1
#
_cell.length_a   1.000
_cell.length_b   1.000
_cell.length_c   1.000
_cell.angle_alpha   90.00
_cell.angle_beta   90.00
_cell.angle_gamma   90.00
#
_symmetry.space_group_name_H-M   'P 1'
#
loop_
_entity.id
_entity.type
_entity.pdbx_description
1 polymer ?
#
loop_
_entity_poly.entity_id
_entity_poly.type
_entity_poly.pdbx_seq_one_letter_code
_entity_poly.pdbx_strand_id
1 'polypeptide(L)'
;MTKTLLVALMLTTAAGSALQADVKTGQKYYLKSLKSKLGMNGTQFAAQHTQDEWEALFDNRGEGFIQEYSNRYPDTKTFLQNPKSWKKLQHIRDFAIEYGSDSGNVPSCG
;
A
#
# COMPACT_ATOMS: atom_id res chain seq x y z
N MET A 1 -32.69 -23.27 0.84
CA MET A 1 -31.51 -24.02 1.32
C MET A 1 -30.92 -24.64 0.06
N THR A 2 -29.74 -24.26 -0.44
CA THR A 2 -28.43 -24.37 0.19
C THR A 2 -27.46 -23.38 -0.48
N LYS A 3 -26.67 -22.68 0.33
CA LYS A 3 -25.55 -21.81 -0.07
C LYS A 3 -24.44 -22.65 -0.69
N THR A 4 -23.98 -22.34 -1.90
CA THR A 4 -22.77 -22.96 -2.47
C THR A 4 -21.60 -22.00 -2.34
N LEU A 5 -20.52 -22.52 -1.74
CA LEU A 5 -19.34 -21.80 -1.27
C LEU A 5 -18.52 -21.19 -2.42
N LEU A 6 -18.01 -19.99 -2.16
CA LEU A 6 -16.91 -19.35 -2.86
C LEU A 6 -15.63 -20.17 -2.68
N VAL A 7 -14.98 -20.54 -3.79
CA VAL A 7 -13.62 -21.08 -3.79
C VAL A 7 -12.69 -19.94 -4.19
N ALA A 8 -12.05 -19.31 -3.20
CA ALA A 8 -10.97 -18.36 -3.42
C ALA A 8 -9.67 -19.15 -3.64
N LEU A 9 -9.14 -19.06 -4.87
CA LEU A 9 -7.88 -19.68 -5.25
C LEU A 9 -6.73 -18.76 -4.79
N MET A 10 -6.18 -18.99 -3.60
CA MET A 10 -4.97 -18.28 -3.16
C MET A 10 -3.75 -18.90 -3.85
N LEU A 11 -3.30 -18.28 -4.93
CA LEU A 11 -2.01 -18.55 -5.54
C LEU A 11 -0.95 -17.72 -4.81
N THR A 12 -0.34 -18.26 -3.76
CA THR A 12 0.76 -17.60 -3.06
C THR A 12 2.08 -17.84 -3.79
N THR A 13 2.42 -16.96 -4.74
CA THR A 13 3.76 -16.95 -5.34
C THR A 13 4.74 -16.27 -4.40
N ALA A 14 5.55 -17.07 -3.69
CA ALA A 14 6.66 -16.59 -2.88
C ALA A 14 7.83 -16.11 -3.77
N ALA A 15 7.87 -14.81 -4.09
CA ALA A 15 9.00 -14.15 -4.74
C ALA A 15 9.83 -13.35 -3.69
N GLY A 16 10.58 -14.05 -2.83
CA GLY A 16 10.91 -13.53 -1.49
C GLY A 16 12.12 -12.59 -1.29
N SER A 17 12.99 -12.33 -2.28
CA SER A 17 14.25 -11.59 -1.99
C SER A 17 14.30 -10.14 -2.49
N ALA A 18 13.97 -9.89 -3.77
CA ALA A 18 13.94 -8.53 -4.32
C ALA A 18 12.76 -7.71 -3.77
N LEU A 19 11.57 -8.33 -3.75
CA LEU A 19 10.35 -7.72 -3.19
C LEU A 19 10.55 -7.29 -1.74
N GLN A 20 11.25 -8.07 -0.92
CA GLN A 20 11.47 -7.72 0.48
C GLN A 20 12.39 -6.49 0.67
N ALA A 21 13.35 -6.26 -0.23
CA ALA A 21 14.19 -5.05 -0.20
C ALA A 21 13.40 -3.80 -0.64
N ASP A 22 12.54 -3.94 -1.64
CA ASP A 22 11.64 -2.87 -2.09
C ASP A 22 10.59 -2.53 -1.03
N VAL A 23 10.03 -3.53 -0.35
CA VAL A 23 9.10 -3.36 0.79
C VAL A 23 9.75 -2.58 1.93
N LYS A 24 10.99 -2.91 2.33
CA LYS A 24 11.71 -2.16 3.39
C LYS A 24 12.00 -0.72 2.98
N THR A 25 12.37 -0.52 1.72
CA THR A 25 12.54 0.82 1.13
C THR A 25 11.22 1.60 1.15
N GLY A 26 10.12 0.94 0.80
CA GLY A 26 8.76 1.45 0.82
C GLY A 26 8.32 1.90 2.21
N GLN A 27 8.50 1.04 3.20
CA GLN A 27 8.24 1.36 4.60
C GLN A 27 9.03 2.59 5.05
N LYS A 28 10.32 2.68 4.70
CA LYS A 28 11.17 3.84 5.01
C LYS A 28 10.65 5.12 4.35
N TYR A 29 10.21 5.07 3.09
CA TYR A 29 9.63 6.23 2.43
C TYR A 29 8.30 6.64 3.04
N TYR A 30 7.43 5.68 3.38
CA TYR A 30 6.18 5.95 4.10
C TYR A 30 6.45 6.71 5.40
N LEU A 31 7.37 6.21 6.24
CA LEU A 31 7.70 6.83 7.53
C LEU A 31 8.23 8.27 7.37
N LYS A 32 9.02 8.52 6.33
CA LYS A 32 9.63 9.84 6.08
C LYS A 32 8.71 10.84 5.41
N SER A 33 7.75 10.38 4.61
CA SER A 33 6.98 11.25 3.71
C SER A 33 5.49 11.33 4.04
N LEU A 34 4.90 10.28 4.59
CA LEU A 34 3.45 10.17 4.78
C LEU A 34 3.02 10.01 6.24
N LYS A 35 3.78 9.32 7.10
CA LYS A 35 3.38 9.05 8.50
C LYS A 35 2.83 10.28 9.24
N SER A 36 3.59 11.37 9.26
CA SER A 36 3.17 12.59 9.98
C SER A 36 1.95 13.27 9.35
N LYS A 37 1.78 13.15 8.03
CA LYS A 37 0.69 13.77 7.28
C LYS A 37 -0.61 12.98 7.37
N LEU A 38 -0.50 11.66 7.48
CA LEU A 38 -1.64 10.74 7.61
C LEU A 38 -2.05 10.49 9.07
N GLY A 39 -1.16 10.78 10.02
CA GLY A 39 -1.43 10.61 11.45
C GLY A 39 -1.55 9.14 11.91
N MET A 40 -1.06 8.19 11.10
CA MET A 40 -1.14 6.76 11.39
C MET A 40 0.21 6.07 11.13
N ASN A 41 0.39 4.87 11.67
CA ASN A 41 1.59 4.08 11.42
C ASN A 41 1.48 3.27 10.12
N GLY A 42 2.59 2.65 9.70
CA GLY A 42 2.65 1.91 8.43
C GLY A 42 1.74 0.69 8.38
N THR A 43 1.58 -0.01 9.51
CA THR A 43 0.69 -1.17 9.63
C THR A 43 -0.78 -0.77 9.46
N GLN A 44 -1.20 0.29 10.15
CA GLN A 44 -2.54 0.87 10.00
C GLN A 44 -2.77 1.37 8.58
N PHE A 45 -1.75 1.96 7.97
CA PHE A 45 -1.83 2.41 6.59
C PHE A 45 -2.07 1.24 5.64
N ALA A 46 -1.18 0.23 5.62
CA ALA A 46 -1.28 -0.90 4.70
C ALA A 46 -2.58 -1.71 4.89
N ALA A 47 -3.08 -1.82 6.12
CA ALA A 47 -4.33 -2.50 6.43
C ALA A 47 -5.61 -1.74 6.01
N GLN A 48 -5.53 -0.53 5.43
CA GLN A 48 -6.72 0.20 4.96
C GLN A 48 -7.40 -0.45 3.75
N HIS A 49 -6.65 -1.20 2.96
CA HIS A 49 -7.12 -1.81 1.71
C HIS A 49 -6.61 -3.25 1.58
N THR A 50 -7.25 -4.03 0.73
CA THR A 50 -6.72 -5.34 0.29
C THR A 50 -5.54 -5.17 -0.68
N GLN A 51 -4.82 -6.24 -0.98
CA GLN A 51 -3.74 -6.24 -1.98
C GLN A 51 -4.26 -5.74 -3.35
N ASP A 52 -5.40 -6.28 -3.81
CA ASP A 52 -6.02 -5.91 -5.09
C ASP A 52 -6.51 -4.45 -5.11
N GLU A 53 -7.08 -3.98 -4.00
CA GLU A 53 -7.52 -2.58 -3.89
C GLU A 53 -6.32 -1.62 -3.91
N TRP A 54 -5.20 -2.00 -3.29
CA TRP A 54 -3.96 -1.25 -3.38
C TRP A 54 -3.42 -1.20 -4.81
N GLU A 55 -3.43 -2.32 -5.53
CA GLU A 55 -3.06 -2.35 -6.94
C GLU A 55 -3.93 -1.38 -7.76
N ALA A 56 -5.25 -1.45 -7.60
CA ALA A 56 -6.20 -0.57 -8.29
C ALA A 56 -6.01 0.92 -7.94
N LEU A 57 -5.75 1.26 -6.68
CA LEU A 57 -5.46 2.65 -6.28
C LEU A 57 -4.17 3.18 -6.94
N PHE A 58 -3.22 2.29 -7.19
CA PHE A 58 -1.93 2.63 -7.79
C PHE A 58 -1.89 2.53 -9.33
N ASP A 59 -2.98 2.13 -9.98
CA ASP A 59 -3.16 2.18 -11.42
C ASP A 59 -3.03 3.62 -11.97
N ASN A 60 -2.78 3.73 -13.28
CA ASN A 60 -2.66 5.01 -13.98
C ASN A 60 -1.71 6.00 -13.29
N ARG A 61 -0.59 5.47 -12.76
CA ARG A 61 0.40 6.23 -11.98
C ARG A 61 -0.14 6.77 -10.64
N GLY A 62 -0.96 5.98 -9.97
CA GLY A 62 -1.48 6.29 -8.63
C GLY A 62 -2.57 7.33 -8.61
N GLU A 63 -3.34 7.47 -9.69
CA GLU A 63 -4.39 8.48 -9.77
C GLU A 63 -5.43 8.31 -8.65
N GLY A 64 -5.91 7.09 -8.44
CA GLY A 64 -6.87 6.77 -7.37
C GLY A 64 -6.29 7.08 -5.99
N PHE A 65 -5.07 6.62 -5.72
CA PHE A 65 -4.37 6.92 -4.47
C PHE A 65 -4.20 8.43 -4.24
N ILE A 66 -3.76 9.17 -5.25
CA ILE A 66 -3.56 10.63 -5.17
C ILE A 66 -4.89 11.32 -4.89
N GLN A 67 -5.96 10.95 -5.60
CA GLN A 67 -7.28 11.54 -5.42
C GLN A 67 -7.81 11.27 -4.01
N GLU A 68 -7.85 10.02 -3.58
CA GLU A 68 -8.40 9.62 -2.29
C GLU A 68 -7.63 10.27 -1.13
N TYR A 69 -6.30 10.11 -1.12
CA TYR A 69 -5.48 10.56 0.01
C TYR A 69 -5.26 12.07 0.04
N SER A 70 -5.24 12.75 -1.11
CA SER A 70 -5.21 14.23 -1.11
C SER A 70 -6.53 14.83 -0.63
N ASN A 71 -7.67 14.16 -0.86
CA ASN A 71 -8.97 14.62 -0.40
C ASN A 71 -9.15 14.40 1.10
N ARG A 72 -8.76 13.21 1.59
CA ARG A 72 -8.88 12.85 3.02
C ARG A 72 -7.80 13.50 3.89
N TYR A 73 -6.61 13.71 3.33
CA TYR A 73 -5.44 14.28 4.00
C TYR A 73 -4.80 15.39 3.15
N PRO A 74 -5.35 16.62 3.19
CA PRO A 74 -4.90 17.72 2.34
C PRO A 74 -3.39 18.01 2.38
N ASP A 75 -2.73 17.78 3.52
CA ASP A 75 -1.28 17.99 3.71
C ASP A 75 -0.40 17.05 2.87
N THR A 76 -0.97 15.98 2.33
CA THR A 76 -0.29 15.03 1.44
C THR A 76 -0.23 15.51 -0.01
N LYS A 77 -1.15 16.39 -0.42
CA LYS A 77 -1.35 16.81 -1.81
C LYS A 77 -0.07 17.24 -2.51
N THR A 78 0.72 18.11 -1.88
CA THR A 78 1.99 18.61 -2.43
C THR A 78 3.00 17.50 -2.70
N PHE A 79 3.04 16.46 -1.86
CA PHE A 79 3.93 15.31 -2.06
C PHE A 79 3.37 14.35 -3.11
N LEU A 80 2.07 14.04 -3.03
CA LEU A 80 1.40 13.07 -3.90
C LEU A 80 1.33 13.54 -5.36
N GLN A 81 1.07 14.82 -5.60
CA GLN A 81 0.96 15.39 -6.94
C GLN A 81 2.31 15.76 -7.58
N ASN A 82 3.42 15.63 -6.84
CA ASN A 82 4.75 15.95 -7.36
C ASN A 82 5.26 14.80 -8.25
N PRO A 83 5.52 15.01 -9.56
CA PRO A 83 5.99 13.93 -10.44
C PRO A 83 7.29 13.26 -9.97
N LYS A 84 8.14 13.98 -9.23
CA LYS A 84 9.40 13.46 -8.67
C LYS A 84 9.20 12.49 -7.50
N SER A 85 8.01 12.45 -6.89
CA SER A 85 7.70 11.52 -5.81
C SER A 85 7.32 10.13 -6.34
N TRP A 86 6.98 9.99 -7.63
CA TRP A 86 6.44 8.75 -8.20
C TRP A 86 7.28 7.51 -7.88
N LYS A 87 8.61 7.57 -8.04
CA LYS A 87 9.48 6.43 -7.69
C LYS A 87 9.36 6.02 -6.21
N LYS A 88 9.23 6.99 -5.31
CA LYS A 88 9.01 6.71 -3.87
C LYS A 88 7.62 6.12 -3.63
N LEU A 89 6.62 6.60 -4.35
CA LEU A 89 5.24 6.11 -4.28
C LEU A 89 5.14 4.65 -4.76
N GLN A 90 5.91 4.25 -5.78
CA GLN A 90 5.98 2.85 -6.21
C GLN A 90 6.52 1.94 -5.09
N HIS A 91 7.58 2.34 -4.39
CA HIS A 91 8.05 1.56 -3.24
C HIS A 91 7.02 1.54 -2.10
N ILE A 92 6.33 2.66 -1.85
CA ILE A 92 5.25 2.71 -0.84
C ILE A 92 4.09 1.80 -1.22
N ARG A 93 3.73 1.70 -2.50
CA ARG A 93 2.76 0.74 -3.02
C ARG A 93 3.20 -0.69 -2.74
N ASP A 94 4.44 -1.05 -3.05
CA ASP A 94 4.92 -2.41 -2.84
C ASP A 94 4.87 -2.78 -1.34
N PHE A 95 5.19 -1.82 -0.46
CA PHE A 95 4.98 -1.97 0.99
C PHE A 95 3.49 -2.14 1.37
N ALA A 96 2.59 -1.36 0.77
CA ALA A 96 1.17 -1.42 1.07
C ALA A 96 0.52 -2.73 0.60
N ILE A 97 0.90 -3.23 -0.58
CA ILE A 97 0.44 -4.51 -1.13
C ILE A 97 0.98 -5.67 -0.29
N GLU A 98 2.26 -5.67 0.09
CA GLU A 98 2.85 -6.76 0.89
C GLU A 98 2.11 -6.98 2.22
N TYR A 99 1.67 -5.89 2.85
CA TYR A 99 0.99 -5.89 4.15
C TYR A 99 -0.48 -5.45 4.05
N GLY A 100 -1.11 -5.67 2.89
CA GLY A 100 -2.54 -5.45 2.68
C GLY A 100 -3.35 -6.22 3.72
N SER A 101 -4.58 -5.77 3.98
CA SER A 101 -5.43 -6.34 5.04
C SER A 101 -5.69 -7.86 4.92
N ASP A 102 -5.56 -8.42 3.71
CA ASP A 102 -5.78 -9.80 3.34
C ASP A 102 -4.49 -10.59 3.05
N SER A 103 -3.30 -9.97 3.16
CA SER A 103 -2.05 -10.62 2.74
C SER A 103 -1.58 -11.74 3.68
N GLY A 104 -2.10 -11.77 4.91
CA GLY A 104 -1.61 -12.68 5.96
C GLY A 104 -0.20 -12.34 6.47
N ASN A 105 0.46 -11.33 5.90
CA ASN A 105 1.77 -10.84 6.34
C ASN A 105 1.58 -9.71 7.36
N VAL A 106 2.36 -9.76 8.44
CA VAL A 106 2.40 -8.68 9.44
C VAL A 106 3.83 -8.14 9.50
N PRO A 107 4.05 -6.82 9.39
CA PRO A 107 5.38 -6.26 9.49
C PRO A 107 5.96 -6.57 10.86
N SER A 108 7.20 -7.09 10.94
CA SER A 108 7.84 -7.51 12.19
C SER A 108 8.11 -6.37 13.20
N CYS A 109 7.72 -5.14 12.89
CA CYS A 109 8.00 -3.91 13.64
C CYS A 109 6.75 -3.07 13.90
N GLY A 110 5.58 -3.73 14.02
CA GLY A 110 4.31 -3.11 14.40
C GLY A 110 4.40 -2.31 15.69
#